data_AF-A0A8T6BCH9-F1
#
_entry.id   AF-A0A8T6BCH9-F1
#
_cell.length_a   1.000
_cell.length_b   1.000
_cell.length_c   1.000
_cell.angle_alpha   90.00
_cell.angle_beta   90.00
_cell.angle_gamma   90.00
#
_symmetry.space_group_name_H-M   'P 1'
#
loop_
_entity.id
_entity.type
_entity.pdbx_description
1 polymer ?
#
loop_
_entity_poly.entity_id
_entity_poly.type
_entity_poly.pdbx_seq_one_letter_code
_entity_poly.pdbx_strand_id
1 'polypeptide(L)'
;MVKKAIVTAMAVISLFTLMGCNNRAEVDTLSPAQAAELKPMPQSWRGVLPCADCEGIETSLFLEKDGTWVMNERYLGAREEPSSFASYGTWART
;
A
#
# COMPACT_ATOMS: atom_id res chain seq x y z
N MET A 1 -52.15 43.18 -7.20
CA MET A 1 -50.70 43.43 -7.00
C MET A 1 -50.06 42.38 -6.09
N VAL A 2 -50.69 42.04 -4.95
CA VAL A 2 -50.21 41.06 -3.95
C VAL A 2 -49.97 39.63 -4.50
N LYS A 3 -50.84 39.13 -5.39
CA LYS A 3 -50.70 37.78 -5.98
C LYS A 3 -49.45 37.62 -6.86
N LYS A 4 -49.03 38.69 -7.56
CA LYS A 4 -47.80 38.70 -8.36
C LYS A 4 -46.57 38.71 -7.46
N ALA A 5 -46.61 39.46 -6.35
CA ALA A 5 -45.55 39.52 -5.35
C ALA A 5 -45.35 38.17 -4.63
N ILE A 6 -46.43 37.45 -4.33
CA ILE A 6 -46.40 36.11 -3.71
C ILE A 6 -45.77 35.07 -4.65
N VAL A 7 -46.10 35.11 -5.95
CA VAL A 7 -45.52 34.18 -6.95
C VAL A 7 -44.03 34.44 -7.16
N THR A 8 -43.61 35.72 -7.22
CA THR A 8 -42.19 36.06 -7.33
C THR A 8 -41.41 35.67 -6.07
N ALA A 9 -42.00 35.81 -4.88
CA ALA A 9 -41.35 35.41 -3.63
C ALA A 9 -41.10 33.90 -3.57
N MET A 10 -42.07 33.07 -3.96
CA MET A 10 -41.90 31.62 -3.99
C MET A 10 -40.86 31.17 -5.03
N ALA A 11 -40.82 31.81 -6.20
CA ALA A 11 -39.82 31.49 -7.22
C ALA A 11 -38.40 31.78 -6.74
N VAL A 12 -38.17 32.92 -6.07
CA VAL A 12 -36.85 33.28 -5.54
C VAL A 12 -36.40 32.31 -4.44
N ILE A 13 -37.29 31.93 -3.52
CA ILE A 13 -36.96 30.98 -2.44
C ILE A 13 -36.55 29.61 -3.02
N SER A 14 -37.24 29.15 -4.06
CA SER A 14 -36.92 27.88 -4.72
C SER A 14 -35.56 27.88 -5.43
N LEU A 15 -35.08 29.04 -5.90
CA LEU A 15 -33.74 29.18 -6.49
C LEU A 15 -32.64 29.13 -5.41
N PHE A 16 -32.88 29.70 -4.22
CA PHE A 16 -31.89 29.70 -3.14
C PHE A 16 -31.69 28.32 -2.51
N THR A 17 -32.70 27.45 -2.50
CA THR A 17 -32.55 26.09 -1.96
C THR A 17 -31.69 25.17 -2.82
N LEU A 18 -31.52 25.47 -4.12
CA LEU A 18 -30.68 24.68 -5.04
C LEU A 18 -29.18 24.96 -4.89
N MET A 19 -28.77 26.09 -4.30
CA MET A 19 -27.35 26.36 -4.01
C MET A 19 -26.80 25.54 -2.82
N GLY A 20 -27.67 24.92 -2.02
CA GLY A 20 -27.27 24.15 -0.83
C GLY A 20 -26.81 22.71 -1.10
N CYS A 21 -27.12 22.12 -2.26
CA CYS A 21 -26.83 20.71 -2.54
C CYS A 21 -25.43 20.44 -3.11
N ASN A 22 -24.57 21.45 -3.22
CA ASN A 22 -23.19 21.28 -3.71
C ASN A 22 -22.11 21.60 -2.66
N ASN A 23 -22.50 21.92 -1.43
CA ASN A 23 -21.56 22.05 -0.34
C ASN A 23 -21.29 20.66 0.25
N ARG A 24 -20.46 19.88 -0.43
CA ARG A 24 -19.77 18.76 0.20
C ARG A 24 -18.75 19.39 1.14
N ALA A 25 -19.20 19.72 2.35
CA ALA A 25 -18.28 20.02 3.44
C ALA A 25 -17.29 18.86 3.48
N GLU A 26 -16.03 19.21 3.21
CA GLU A 26 -14.91 18.30 3.16
C GLU A 26 -14.90 17.53 4.48
N VAL A 27 -15.24 16.25 4.41
CA VAL A 27 -15.02 15.30 5.50
C VAL A 27 -13.52 15.06 5.54
N ASP A 28 -12.79 16.07 5.98
CA ASP A 28 -11.33 16.11 6.04
C ASP A 28 -10.84 15.65 7.43
N THR A 29 -11.49 14.64 8.02
CA THR A 29 -11.13 14.20 9.37
C THR A 29 -11.16 12.70 9.61
N LEU A 30 -11.30 11.86 8.57
CA LEU A 30 -11.03 10.42 8.68
C LEU A 30 -10.46 9.87 7.35
N SER A 31 -9.38 10.49 6.84
CA SER A 31 -8.51 9.76 5.92
C SER A 31 -7.85 8.65 6.76
N PRO A 32 -8.09 7.35 6.49
CA PRO A 32 -7.33 6.30 7.15
C PRO A 32 -5.88 6.58 6.80
N ALA A 33 -5.04 6.84 7.81
CA ALA A 33 -3.63 7.16 7.74
C ALA A 33 -3.10 6.99 6.32
N GLN A 34 -3.00 8.09 5.57
CA GLN A 34 -2.66 8.13 4.14
C GLN A 34 -1.66 7.01 3.89
N ALA A 35 -2.08 5.94 3.19
CA ALA A 35 -1.22 4.82 2.89
C ALA A 35 0.04 5.43 2.28
N ALA A 36 1.12 5.45 3.07
CA ALA A 36 2.30 6.20 2.69
C ALA A 36 2.73 5.66 1.33
N GLU A 37 2.85 6.54 0.34
CA GLU A 37 3.14 6.12 -1.02
C GLU A 37 4.35 5.19 -0.98
N LEU A 38 4.14 3.94 -1.40
CA LEU A 38 5.14 2.90 -1.28
C LEU A 38 6.31 3.28 -2.18
N LYS A 39 7.41 3.70 -1.56
CA LYS A 39 8.64 4.01 -2.30
C LYS A 39 9.03 2.81 -3.16
N PRO A 40 9.49 3.04 -4.40
CA PRO A 40 10.05 1.99 -5.24
C PRO A 40 11.11 1.21 -4.47
N MET A 41 11.00 -0.11 -4.54
CA MET A 41 11.87 -1.03 -3.82
C MET A 41 12.64 -1.86 -4.84
N PRO A 42 13.94 -2.15 -4.63
CA PRO A 42 14.68 -3.04 -5.52
C PRO A 42 13.99 -4.40 -5.62
N GLN A 43 14.21 -5.14 -6.70
CA GLN A 43 13.62 -6.48 -6.89
C GLN A 43 14.52 -7.61 -6.35
N SER A 44 15.80 -7.32 -6.12
CA SER A 44 16.82 -8.29 -5.73
C SER A 44 17.61 -7.79 -4.52
N TRP A 45 17.84 -8.70 -3.58
CA TRP A 45 18.67 -8.49 -2.40
C TRP A 45 19.69 -9.61 -2.28
N ARG A 46 20.85 -9.25 -1.75
CA ARG A 46 21.89 -10.20 -1.37
C ARG A 46 22.52 -9.76 -0.06
N GLY A 47 22.91 -10.73 0.75
CA GLY A 47 23.61 -10.48 2.00
C GLY A 47 24.06 -11.78 2.64
N VAL A 48 24.83 -11.66 3.72
CA VAL A 48 25.18 -12.80 4.57
C VAL A 48 24.46 -12.63 5.89
N LEU A 49 23.57 -13.57 6.22
CA LEU A 49 22.85 -13.60 7.48
C LEU A 49 23.69 -14.32 8.55
N PRO A 50 23.54 -13.95 9.84
CA PRO A 50 24.21 -14.65 10.93
C PRO A 50 23.73 -16.10 11.02
N CYS A 51 24.66 -17.02 11.27
CA CYS A 51 24.41 -18.45 11.40
C CYS A 51 24.78 -18.92 12.80
N ALA A 52 24.03 -19.87 13.36
CA ALA A 52 24.24 -20.33 14.73
C ALA A 52 25.49 -21.23 14.87
N ASP A 53 25.76 -22.05 13.87
CA ASP A 53 26.74 -23.13 13.87
C ASP A 53 27.61 -23.16 12.59
N CYS A 54 27.54 -22.10 11.79
CA CYS A 54 28.33 -21.93 10.57
C CYS A 54 28.84 -20.49 10.45
N GLU A 55 29.68 -20.20 9.46
CA GLU A 55 30.31 -18.88 9.31
C GLU A 55 29.31 -17.78 8.91
N GLY A 56 28.19 -18.17 8.30
CA GLY A 56 27.12 -17.29 7.84
C GLY A 56 26.23 -17.99 6.82
N ILE A 57 25.10 -17.38 6.47
CA ILE A 57 24.23 -17.87 5.40
C ILE A 57 24.26 -16.84 4.29
N GLU A 58 24.90 -17.16 3.16
CA GLU A 58 24.81 -16.34 1.96
C GLU A 58 23.39 -16.47 1.39
N THR A 59 22.63 -15.38 1.46
CA THR A 59 21.22 -15.35 1.08
C THR A 59 21.04 -14.42 -0.12
N SER A 60 20.29 -14.90 -1.11
CA SER A 60 19.79 -14.09 -2.21
C SER A 60 18.27 -14.18 -2.27
N LEU A 61 17.60 -13.03 -2.32
CA LEU A 61 16.14 -12.92 -2.37
C LEU A 61 15.74 -12.16 -3.63
N PHE A 62 14.74 -12.68 -4.33
CA PHE A 62 14.10 -12.03 -5.45
C PHE A 62 12.60 -11.92 -5.20
N LEU A 63 12.06 -10.71 -5.29
CA LEU A 63 10.63 -10.44 -5.13
C LEU A 63 10.00 -10.17 -6.50
N GLU A 64 9.30 -11.13 -7.07
CA GLU A 64 8.66 -10.99 -8.36
C GLU A 64 7.50 -9.99 -8.35
N LYS A 65 7.22 -9.41 -9.52
CA LYS A 65 6.15 -8.42 -9.70
C LYS A 65 4.75 -9.01 -9.54
N ASP A 66 4.61 -10.33 -9.67
CA ASP A 66 3.35 -11.04 -9.50
C ASP A 66 3.02 -11.35 -8.02
N GLY A 67 3.87 -10.89 -7.09
CA GLY A 67 3.71 -11.13 -5.65
C GLY A 67 4.31 -12.46 -5.18
N THR A 68 5.06 -13.16 -6.04
CA THR A 68 5.84 -14.34 -5.65
C THR A 68 7.28 -13.97 -5.30
N TRP A 69 7.97 -14.86 -4.58
CA TRP A 69 9.39 -14.69 -4.28
C TRP A 69 10.15 -16.00 -4.38
N VAL A 70 11.44 -15.88 -4.65
CA VAL A 70 12.41 -16.98 -4.61
C VAL A 70 13.59 -16.55 -3.75
N MET A 71 13.99 -17.42 -2.83
CA MET A 71 15.15 -17.23 -1.97
C MET A 71 16.09 -18.42 -2.12
N ASN A 72 17.39 -18.14 -2.22
CA ASN A 72 18.43 -19.15 -2.19
C ASN A 72 19.38 -18.85 -1.03
N GLU A 73 19.69 -19.87 -0.26
CA GLU A 73 20.49 -19.83 0.95
C GLU A 73 21.62 -20.84 0.84
N ARG A 74 22.84 -20.38 1.14
CA ARG A 74 24.04 -21.21 1.19
C ARG A 74 24.76 -21.02 2.51
N TYR A 75 24.92 -22.11 3.24
CA TYR A 75 25.59 -22.15 4.54
C TYR A 75 27.10 -22.13 4.32
N LEU A 76 27.76 -21.07 4.78
CA LEU A 76 29.20 -20.87 4.67
C LEU A 76 29.93 -21.73 5.71
N GLY A 77 30.94 -22.48 5.27
CA GLY A 77 31.70 -23.37 6.16
C GLY A 77 30.87 -24.56 6.69
N ALA A 78 29.77 -24.91 6.02
CA ALA A 78 28.93 -26.04 6.38
C ALA A 78 29.74 -27.34 6.38
N ARG A 79 29.55 -28.15 7.43
CA ARG A 79 30.17 -29.48 7.56
C ARG A 79 29.33 -30.60 6.93
N GLU A 80 28.05 -30.32 6.70
CA GLU A 80 27.06 -31.28 6.23
C GLU A 80 26.42 -30.79 4.93
N GLU A 81 26.12 -31.74 4.05
CA GLU A 81 25.45 -31.50 2.76
C GLU A 81 23.99 -31.97 2.83
N PRO A 82 23.04 -31.29 2.14
CA PRO A 82 23.26 -30.17 1.23
C PRO A 82 23.46 -28.84 1.96
N SER A 83 24.53 -28.13 1.60
CA SER A 83 24.88 -26.82 2.17
C SER A 83 24.16 -25.64 1.50
N SER A 84 23.37 -25.91 0.46
CA SER A 84 22.58 -24.91 -0.27
C SER A 84 21.18 -25.40 -0.55
N PHE A 85 20.19 -24.52 -0.37
CA PHE A 85 18.81 -24.81 -0.74
C PHE A 85 18.06 -23.56 -1.18
N ALA A 86 16.95 -23.77 -1.88
CA ALA A 86 16.06 -22.70 -2.33
C ALA A 86 14.66 -22.90 -1.78
N SER A 87 14.02 -21.78 -1.46
CA SER A 87 12.62 -21.71 -1.05
C SER A 87 11.87 -20.66 -1.88
N TYR A 88 10.55 -20.78 -1.93
CA TYR A 88 9.70 -19.90 -2.70
C TYR A 88 8.32 -19.74 -2.03
N GLY A 89 7.60 -18.70 -2.41
CA GLY A 89 6.27 -18.46 -1.89
C GLY A 89 5.65 -17.17 -2.42
N THR A 90 4.69 -16.64 -1.68
CA THR A 90 4.08 -15.34 -1.93
C THR A 90 4.51 -14.34 -0.86
N TRP A 91 4.52 -13.06 -1.22
CA TRP A 91 4.82 -11.95 -0.32
C TRP A 91 3.78 -10.85 -0.50
N ALA A 92 3.60 -10.07 0.55
CA ALA A 92 2.82 -8.85 0.53
C ALA A 92 3.59 -7.77 1.28
N ARG A 93 3.55 -6.54 0.79
CA ARG A 93 4.10 -5.37 1.47
C ARG A 93 2.97 -4.60 2.14
N THR A 94 3.17 -4.27 3.42
CA THR A 94 2.29 -3.42 4.23
C THR A 94 2.68 -1.96 4.12
#